data_AF-A0A522XW01-F1
#
_entry.id   AF-A0A522XW01-F1
#
_cell.length_a   1.000
_cell.length_b   1.000
_cell.length_c   1.000
_cell.angle_alpha   90.00
_cell.angle_beta   90.00
_cell.angle_gamma   90.00
#
_symmetry.space_group_name_H-M   'P 1'
#
loop_
_entity.id
_entity.type
_entity.pdbx_description
1 polymer ?
#
loop_
_entity_poly.entity_id
_entity_poly.type
_entity_poly.pdbx_seq_one_letter_code
_entity_poly.pdbx_strand_id
1 'polypeptide(L)'
;AFAGESQANRRYLYFANKADIEGYNDVSAVFRSTAEGETGHAHGHLEYLETCGDPATGLPFGPTADNLKTAVAGETHEYTDMYPGMAKTARVEGFDEIADWFETLAKAERSHANKFQRTLDSLGA
;
A
#
# COMPACT_ATOMS: atom_id res chain seq x y z
N ALA A 1 -8.15 -11.24 -7.45
CA ALA A 1 -9.25 -10.78 -6.58
C ALA A 1 -8.73 -9.74 -5.58
N PHE A 2 -7.91 -10.12 -4.58
CA PHE A 2 -7.33 -9.20 -3.59
C PHE A 2 -6.81 -7.86 -4.15
N ALA A 3 -5.91 -7.90 -5.14
CA ALA A 3 -5.36 -6.68 -5.74
C ALA A 3 -6.43 -5.80 -6.41
N GLY A 4 -7.49 -6.41 -6.96
CA GLY A 4 -8.62 -5.70 -7.57
C GLY A 4 -9.48 -5.00 -6.53
N GLU A 5 -9.84 -5.69 -5.43
CA GLU A 5 -10.62 -5.10 -4.34
C GLU A 5 -9.85 -4.00 -3.61
N SER A 6 -8.54 -4.19 -3.44
CA SER A 6 -7.64 -3.18 -2.86
C SER A 6 -7.59 -1.91 -3.71
N GLN A 7 -7.51 -2.06 -5.04
CA GLN A 7 -7.57 -0.93 -5.97
C GLN A 7 -8.96 -0.28 -6.00
N ALA A 8 -10.04 -1.07 -5.93
CA ALA A 8 -11.41 -0.55 -5.88
C ALA A 8 -11.62 0.33 -4.65
N ASN A 9 -11.24 -0.15 -3.45
CA ASN A 9 -11.28 0.63 -2.21
C ASN A 9 -10.59 2.00 -2.36
N ARG A 10 -9.33 2.02 -2.79
CA ARG A 10 -8.55 3.27 -2.89
C ARG A 10 -9.12 4.24 -3.93
N ARG A 11 -9.62 3.72 -5.05
CA ARG A 11 -10.29 4.55 -6.08
C ARG A 11 -11.61 5.12 -5.57
N TYR A 12 -12.44 4.33 -4.90
CA TYR A 12 -13.74 4.80 -4.41
C TYR A 12 -13.59 5.85 -3.31
N LEU A 13 -12.61 5.74 -2.42
CA LEU A 13 -12.29 6.81 -1.47
C LEU A 13 -11.85 8.10 -2.17
N TYR A 14 -11.04 8.00 -3.23
CA TYR A 14 -10.67 9.17 -4.04
C TYR A 14 -11.89 9.79 -4.75
N PHE A 15 -12.78 8.97 -5.31
CA PHE A 15 -14.01 9.44 -5.96
C PHE A 15 -14.96 10.10 -4.95
N ALA A 16 -15.06 9.57 -3.73
CA ALA A 16 -15.83 10.20 -2.67
C ALA A 16 -15.31 11.62 -2.36
N ASN A 17 -14.00 11.78 -2.26
CA ASN A 17 -13.40 13.10 -2.01
C ASN A 17 -13.64 14.07 -3.18
N LYS A 18 -13.65 13.57 -4.42
CA LYS A 18 -14.04 14.40 -5.58
C LYS A 18 -15.52 14.82 -5.50
N ALA A 19 -16.41 13.89 -5.17
CA ALA A 19 -17.84 14.19 -5.01
C ALA A 19 -18.10 15.21 -3.90
N ASP A 20 -17.37 15.18 -2.78
CA ASP A 20 -17.43 16.21 -1.73
C ASP A 20 -17.07 17.60 -2.28
N ILE A 21 -15.96 17.71 -3.02
CA ILE A 21 -15.48 18.97 -3.59
C ILE A 21 -16.52 19.55 -4.56
N GLU A 22 -17.22 18.68 -5.29
CA GLU A 22 -18.27 19.04 -6.24
C GLU A 22 -19.64 19.30 -5.57
N GLY A 23 -19.78 19.02 -4.27
CA GLY A 23 -21.02 19.23 -3.51
C GLY A 23 -22.04 18.10 -3.61
N TYR A 24 -21.67 16.94 -4.16
CA TYR A 24 -22.52 15.76 -4.29
C TYR A 24 -22.44 14.86 -3.05
N ASN A 25 -22.99 15.34 -1.93
CA ASN A 25 -22.90 14.66 -0.63
C ASN A 25 -23.44 13.22 -0.66
N ASP A 26 -24.60 12.97 -1.29
CA ASP A 26 -25.18 11.62 -1.36
C ASP A 26 -24.30 10.66 -2.16
N VAL A 27 -23.70 11.14 -3.25
CA VAL A 27 -22.79 10.36 -4.10
C VAL A 27 -21.51 10.01 -3.33
N SER A 28 -20.96 10.99 -2.59
CA SER A 28 -19.79 10.77 -1.75
C SER A 28 -20.04 9.70 -0.68
N ALA A 29 -21.24 9.68 -0.08
CA ALA A 29 -21.62 8.74 0.95
C ALA A 29 -21.72 7.31 0.38
N VAL A 30 -22.29 7.16 -0.83
CA VAL A 30 -22.33 5.88 -1.55
C VAL A 30 -20.92 5.37 -1.82
N PHE A 31 -20.02 6.19 -2.38
CA PHE A 31 -18.65 5.77 -2.65
C PHE A 31 -17.89 5.34 -1.39
N ARG A 32 -18.06 6.06 -0.27
CA ARG A 32 -17.44 5.68 1.01
C ARG A 32 -17.95 4.35 1.53
N SER A 33 -19.28 4.17 1.55
CA SER A 33 -19.89 2.92 2.00
C SER A 33 -19.48 1.74 1.13
N THR A 34 -19.40 1.94 -0.20
CA THR A 34 -18.89 0.89 -1.10
C THR A 34 -17.41 0.59 -0.82
N ALA A 35 -16.56 1.60 -0.62
CA ALA A 35 -15.15 1.39 -0.28
C ALA A 35 -14.96 0.60 1.04
N GLU A 36 -15.81 0.84 2.04
CA GLU A 36 -15.84 0.04 3.27
C GLU A 36 -16.16 -1.43 2.97
N GLY A 37 -17.13 -1.70 2.09
CA GLY A 37 -17.42 -3.04 1.59
C GLY A 37 -16.20 -3.70 0.93
N GLU A 38 -15.49 -2.98 0.05
CA GLU A 38 -14.29 -3.50 -0.62
C GLU A 38 -13.13 -3.76 0.36
N THR A 39 -13.07 -3.03 1.48
CA THR A 39 -12.14 -3.37 2.58
C THR A 39 -12.45 -4.76 3.12
N GLY A 40 -13.73 -5.06 3.37
CA GLY A 40 -14.18 -6.36 3.83
C GLY A 40 -13.84 -7.48 2.84
N HIS A 41 -14.07 -7.26 1.54
CA HIS A 41 -13.70 -8.22 0.50
C HIS A 41 -12.18 -8.46 0.44
N ALA A 42 -11.38 -7.39 0.47
CA ALA A 42 -9.93 -7.48 0.44
C ALA A 42 -9.37 -8.23 1.66
N HIS A 43 -9.86 -7.93 2.87
CA HIS A 43 -9.44 -8.63 4.09
C HIS A 43 -9.87 -10.10 4.08
N GLY A 44 -11.09 -10.41 3.64
CA GLY A 44 -11.54 -11.79 3.49
C GLY A 44 -10.65 -12.59 2.53
N HIS A 45 -10.14 -11.97 1.46
CA HIS A 45 -9.14 -12.62 0.61
C HIS A 45 -7.79 -12.85 1.31
N LEU A 46 -7.31 -11.88 2.10
CA LEU A 46 -6.06 -12.04 2.86
C LEU A 46 -6.14 -13.17 3.87
N GLU A 47 -7.26 -13.35 4.58
CA GLU A 47 -7.44 -14.45 5.52
C GLU A 47 -7.18 -15.82 4.88
N TYR A 48 -7.66 -16.05 3.65
CA TYR A 48 -7.36 -17.31 2.93
C TYR A 48 -5.89 -17.39 2.47
N LEU A 49 -5.28 -16.25 2.14
CA LEU A 49 -3.90 -16.19 1.66
C LEU A 49 -2.87 -16.35 2.78
N GLU A 50 -3.22 -16.22 4.06
CA GLU A 50 -2.28 -16.43 5.19
C GLU A 50 -1.54 -17.76 5.11
N THR A 51 -2.21 -18.80 4.59
CA THR A 51 -1.61 -20.13 4.39
C THR A 51 -0.67 -20.25 3.20
N CYS A 52 -0.68 -19.26 2.30
CA CYS A 52 0.08 -19.23 1.05
C CYS A 52 1.28 -18.27 1.12
N GLY A 53 1.18 -17.21 1.92
CA GLY A 53 2.14 -16.11 1.99
C GLY A 53 1.57 -14.80 1.44
N ASP A 54 2.21 -13.70 1.84
CA ASP A 54 1.81 -12.33 1.51
C ASP A 54 1.82 -12.16 -0.01
N PRO A 55 0.71 -11.73 -0.64
CA PRO A 55 0.65 -11.58 -2.09
C PRO A 55 1.65 -10.56 -2.67
N ALA A 56 2.18 -9.65 -1.86
CA ALA A 56 3.17 -8.66 -2.30
C ALA A 56 4.62 -9.18 -2.24
N THR A 57 4.97 -9.98 -1.23
CA THR A 57 6.37 -10.37 -0.96
C THR A 57 6.62 -11.87 -1.08
N GLY A 58 5.57 -12.69 -0.99
CA GLY A 58 5.63 -14.14 -0.88
C GLY A 58 6.06 -14.66 0.50
N LEU A 59 6.31 -13.78 1.48
CA LEU A 59 6.71 -14.19 2.83
C LEU A 59 5.51 -14.61 3.69
N PRO A 60 5.71 -15.42 4.75
CA PRO A 60 4.65 -15.71 5.70
C PRO A 60 4.05 -14.44 6.32
N PHE A 61 2.75 -14.46 6.58
CA PHE A 61 2.02 -13.42 7.29
C PHE A 61 0.85 -14.04 8.09
N GLY A 62 0.16 -13.23 8.89
CA GLY A 62 -0.88 -13.62 9.84
C GLY A 62 -0.47 -13.25 11.28
N PRO A 63 0.47 -13.99 11.91
CA PRO A 63 1.04 -13.60 13.21
C PRO A 63 1.70 -12.22 13.15
N THR A 64 1.57 -11.42 14.21
CA THR A 64 2.08 -10.03 14.23
C THR A 64 3.56 -9.91 13.90
N ALA A 65 4.40 -10.82 14.40
CA ALA A 65 5.83 -10.83 14.08
C ALA A 65 6.09 -11.09 12.58
N ASP A 66 5.31 -11.96 11.95
CA ASP A 66 5.45 -12.28 10.53
C ASP A 66 4.89 -11.16 9.65
N ASN A 67 3.78 -10.53 10.05
CA ASN A 67 3.27 -9.30 9.42
C ASN A 67 4.34 -8.20 9.38
N LEU A 68 5.07 -8.00 10.49
CA LEU A 68 6.14 -7.02 10.54
C LEU A 68 7.33 -7.40 9.65
N LYS A 69 7.71 -8.68 9.60
CA LYS A 69 8.79 -9.15 8.71
C LYS A 69 8.44 -8.93 7.24
N THR A 70 7.23 -9.30 6.82
CA THR A 70 6.80 -9.08 5.44
C THR A 70 6.69 -7.60 5.10
N ALA A 71 6.17 -6.77 6.02
CA ALA A 71 6.15 -5.31 5.84
C ALA A 71 7.56 -4.72 5.70
N VAL A 72 8.52 -5.12 6.54
CA VAL A 72 9.93 -4.70 6.40
C VAL A 72 10.49 -5.08 5.03
N ALA A 73 10.22 -6.30 4.56
CA ALA A 73 10.72 -6.77 3.27
C ALA A 73 10.12 -5.99 2.09
N GLY A 74 8.81 -5.76 2.10
CA GLY A 74 8.11 -4.97 1.08
C GLY A 74 8.65 -3.54 1.02
N GLU A 75 8.59 -2.83 2.16
CA GLU A 75 9.09 -1.45 2.28
C GLU A 75 10.57 -1.34 1.88
N THR A 76 11.39 -2.35 2.23
CA THR A 76 12.80 -2.39 1.83
C THR A 76 12.95 -2.45 0.33
N HIS A 77 12.27 -3.39 -0.33
CA HIS A 77 12.29 -3.49 -1.78
C HIS A 77 11.84 -2.19 -2.45
N GLU A 78 10.82 -1.53 -1.89
CA GLU A 78 10.32 -0.27 -2.41
C GLU A 78 11.38 0.84 -2.41
N TYR A 79 12.09 1.04 -1.29
CA TYR A 79 13.11 2.10 -1.20
C TYR A 79 14.47 1.74 -1.79
N THR A 80 14.83 0.46 -1.90
CA THR A 80 16.13 0.05 -2.46
C THR A 80 16.10 -0.14 -3.97
N ASP A 81 14.98 -0.63 -4.51
CA ASP A 81 14.92 -1.09 -5.90
C ASP A 81 13.77 -0.44 -6.68
N MET A 82 12.54 -0.58 -6.21
CA MET A 82 11.35 -0.21 -7.00
C MET A 82 11.30 1.29 -7.31
N TYR A 83 11.24 2.15 -6.29
CA TYR A 83 11.15 3.59 -6.49
C TYR A 83 12.41 4.20 -7.11
N PRO A 84 13.64 3.81 -6.72
CA PRO A 84 14.85 4.24 -7.43
C PRO A 84 14.85 3.86 -8.92
N GLY A 85 14.39 2.65 -9.26
CA GLY A 85 14.24 2.20 -10.64
C GLY A 85 13.22 3.02 -11.41
N MET A 86 12.05 3.28 -10.81
CA MET A 86 10.98 4.11 -11.40
C MET A 86 11.43 5.56 -11.59
N ALA A 87 12.12 6.16 -10.61
CA ALA A 87 12.67 7.50 -10.71
C ALA A 87 13.67 7.61 -11.87
N LYS A 88 14.59 6.63 -11.99
CA LYS A 88 15.55 6.59 -13.09
C LYS A 88 14.85 6.51 -14.46
N THR A 89 13.85 5.64 -14.60
CA THR A 89 13.09 5.53 -15.85
C THR A 89 12.36 6.84 -16.16
N ALA A 90 11.68 7.44 -15.18
CA ALA A 90 10.99 8.72 -15.35
C ALA A 90 11.94 9.84 -15.80
N ARG A 91 13.16 9.93 -15.24
CA ARG A 91 14.19 10.88 -15.71
C ARG A 91 14.59 10.65 -17.16
N VAL A 92 14.82 9.39 -17.55
CA VAL A 92 15.19 9.03 -18.93
C VAL A 92 14.09 9.40 -19.92
N GLU A 93 12.83 9.27 -19.51
CA GLU A 93 11.66 9.62 -20.32
C GLU A 93 11.31 11.12 -20.29
N GLY A 94 12.02 11.94 -19.51
CA GLY A 94 11.81 13.38 -19.41
C GLY A 94 10.70 13.81 -18.44
N PHE A 95 10.26 12.93 -17.55
CA PHE A 95 9.26 13.22 -16.51
C PHE A 95 9.91 13.60 -15.18
N ASP A 96 10.55 14.76 -15.13
CA ASP A 96 11.35 15.20 -13.97
C ASP A 96 10.54 15.29 -12.68
N GLU A 97 9.32 15.86 -12.72
CA GLU A 97 8.47 15.97 -11.53
C GLU A 97 8.02 14.60 -10.99
N ILE A 98 7.79 13.63 -11.89
CA ILE A 98 7.43 12.27 -11.51
C ILE A 98 8.63 11.55 -10.88
N ALA A 99 9.83 11.78 -11.41
CA ALA A 99 11.05 11.25 -10.83
C ALA A 99 11.30 11.80 -9.42
N ASP A 100 11.17 13.12 -9.22
CA ASP A 100 11.27 13.75 -7.90
C ASP A 100 10.23 13.19 -6.91
N TRP A 101 9.03 12.90 -7.41
CA TRP A 101 7.99 12.26 -6.62
C TRP A 101 8.39 10.84 -6.18
N PHE A 102 8.87 10.00 -7.10
CA PHE A 102 9.36 8.65 -6.76
C PHE A 102 10.54 8.67 -5.78
N GLU A 103 11.48 9.61 -5.94
CA GLU A 103 12.58 9.78 -4.97
C GLU A 103 12.09 10.19 -3.58
N THR A 104 11.01 10.97 -3.52
CA THR A 104 10.34 11.33 -2.26
C THR A 104 9.68 10.13 -1.60
N LEU A 105 9.00 9.29 -2.39
CA LEU A 105 8.39 8.04 -1.90
C LEU A 105 9.46 7.09 -1.36
N ALA A 106 10.57 6.90 -2.07
CA ALA A 106 11.67 6.07 -1.57
C ALA A 106 12.17 6.49 -0.16
N LYS A 107 12.22 7.81 0.12
CA LYS A 107 12.59 8.31 1.46
C LYS A 107 11.52 7.98 2.51
N ALA A 108 10.24 8.03 2.14
CA ALA A 108 9.13 7.66 3.01
C ALA A 108 9.17 6.16 3.35
N GLU A 109 9.33 5.30 2.36
CA GLU A 109 9.33 3.84 2.56
C GLU A 109 10.55 3.38 3.38
N ARG A 110 11.70 4.06 3.22
CA ARG A 110 12.84 3.87 4.14
C ARG A 110 12.47 4.19 5.58
N SER A 111 11.65 5.20 5.82
CA SER A 111 11.15 5.54 7.16
C SER A 111 10.20 4.46 7.69
N HIS A 112 9.31 3.92 6.85
CA HIS A 112 8.40 2.83 7.20
C HIS A 112 9.15 1.55 7.56
N ALA A 113 10.07 1.09 6.71
CA ALA A 113 10.93 -0.06 6.99
C ALA A 113 11.64 0.07 8.35
N ASN A 114 12.23 1.24 8.64
CA ASN A 114 12.90 1.49 9.92
C ASN A 114 11.95 1.52 11.13
N LYS A 115 10.68 1.90 10.94
CA LYS A 115 9.66 1.87 12.02
C LYS A 115 9.19 0.45 12.28
N PHE A 116 8.91 -0.32 11.23
CA PHE A 116 8.50 -1.72 11.37
C PHE A 116 9.62 -2.57 11.95
N GLN A 117 10.87 -2.39 11.50
CA GLN A 117 12.01 -3.12 12.07
C GLN A 117 12.17 -2.84 13.57
N ARG A 118 12.14 -1.58 13.99
CA ARG A 118 12.22 -1.22 15.42
C ARG A 118 11.07 -1.82 16.23
N THR A 119 9.88 -1.87 15.64
CA THR A 119 8.70 -2.48 16.29
C THR A 119 8.88 -4.01 16.42
N LEU A 120 9.41 -4.67 15.39
CA LEU A 120 9.74 -6.09 15.39
C LEU A 120 10.78 -6.42 16.46
N ASP A 121 11.89 -5.68 16.51
CA ASP A 121 12.95 -5.84 17.50
C ASP A 121 12.41 -5.71 18.94
N SER A 122 11.43 -4.80 19.14
CA SER A 122 10.82 -4.55 20.45
C SER A 122 9.85 -5.65 20.90
N LEU A 123 9.36 -6.51 20.00
CA LEU A 123 8.52 -7.66 20.35
C LEU A 123 9.32 -8.81 20.99
N GLY A 124 10.65 -8.72 21.01
CA GLY A 124 11.52 -9.81 21.48
C GLY A 124 11.56 -10.99 20.50
N ALA A 125 11.26 -10.73 19.22
CA ALA A 125 11.25 -11.68 18.13
C ALA A 125 12.59 -11.72 17.38
#